data_AF-A0A015JNI3-F1
#
_entry.id   AF-A0A015JNI3-F1
#
_cell.length_a   1.000
_cell.length_b   1.000
_cell.length_c   1.000
_cell.angle_alpha   90.00
_cell.angle_beta   90.00
_cell.angle_gamma   90.00
#
_symmetry.space_group_name_H-M   'P 1'
#
loop_
_entity.id
_entity.type
_entity.pdbx_description
1 polymer ?
#
loop_
_entity_poly.entity_id
_entity_poly.type
_entity_poly.pdbx_seq_one_letter_code
_entity_poly.pdbx_strand_id
1 'polypeptide(L)'
;MKDKEIQNMQEKYNEIQVVVKKLKEQNKEIQMIQKKDSTIQENDSVIQVEDSIIQRKDSIIQEKDRMIQQKDNKIQGLIKKIQEKDKTIEEKDKTIQEKDKEIRDLELDNDKFKKEASEYQYHLGAATNFRLSDDDKNNSVKLKEDIINLRHSLENYITKCKGGVEVNIPEVQNLLKTYGSQTDITKDQKKPLIRVAIQRHVIEQIIEGSRSFHKGTRWG
;
A
#
# COMPACT_ATOMS: atom_id res chain seq x y z
N MET A 1 -80.51 11.58 -124.99
CA MET A 1 -79.09 11.99 -124.82
C MET A 1 -78.91 12.75 -123.50
N LYS A 2 -79.66 13.84 -123.27
CA LYS A 2 -79.60 14.65 -122.04
C LYS A 2 -79.88 13.89 -120.73
N ASP A 3 -80.84 12.96 -120.69
CA ASP A 3 -81.18 12.23 -119.44
C ASP A 3 -80.07 11.29 -118.95
N LYS A 4 -79.29 10.71 -119.87
CA LYS A 4 -78.17 9.82 -119.55
C LYS A 4 -76.97 10.59 -118.99
N GLU A 5 -76.77 11.83 -119.45
CA GLU A 5 -75.78 12.76 -118.89
C GLU A 5 -76.18 13.24 -117.49
N ILE A 6 -77.46 13.55 -117.28
CA ILE A 6 -78.00 13.93 -115.96
C ILE A 6 -77.81 12.78 -114.95
N GLN A 7 -78.11 11.55 -115.34
CA GLN A 7 -77.95 10.39 -114.47
C GLN A 7 -76.48 10.11 -114.12
N ASN A 8 -75.57 10.23 -115.09
CA ASN A 8 -74.12 10.13 -114.86
C ASN A 8 -73.61 11.25 -113.93
N MET A 9 -74.14 12.47 -114.05
CA MET A 9 -73.81 13.57 -113.12
C MET A 9 -74.32 13.29 -111.69
N GLN A 10 -75.50 12.68 -111.54
CA GLN A 10 -76.05 12.31 -110.24
C GLN A 10 -75.25 11.17 -109.58
N GLU A 11 -74.81 10.18 -110.34
CA GLU A 11 -73.92 9.10 -109.84
C GLU A 11 -72.60 9.69 -109.34
N LYS A 12 -71.93 10.53 -110.14
CA LYS A 12 -70.70 11.22 -109.72
C LYS A 12 -70.91 12.11 -108.49
N TYR A 13 -72.05 12.80 -108.39
CA TYR A 13 -72.37 13.60 -107.22
C TYR A 13 -72.49 12.75 -105.95
N ASN A 14 -73.14 11.59 -106.04
CA ASN A 14 -73.26 10.65 -104.92
C ASN A 14 -71.91 10.06 -104.50
N GLU A 15 -71.05 9.71 -105.47
CA GLU A 15 -69.67 9.27 -105.20
C GLU A 15 -68.86 10.36 -104.47
N ILE A 16 -68.95 11.61 -104.94
CA ILE A 16 -68.30 12.76 -104.29
C ILE A 16 -68.79 12.93 -102.84
N GLN A 17 -70.10 12.82 -102.59
CA GLN A 17 -70.65 12.90 -101.22
C GLN A 17 -70.08 11.83 -100.30
N VAL A 18 -69.92 10.59 -100.79
CA VAL A 18 -69.30 9.49 -100.03
C VAL A 18 -67.83 9.80 -99.73
N VAL A 19 -67.07 10.30 -100.71
CA VAL A 19 -65.66 10.69 -100.52
C VAL A 19 -65.52 11.81 -99.49
N VAL A 20 -66.36 12.86 -99.59
CA VAL A 20 -66.35 13.97 -98.62
C VAL A 20 -66.63 13.48 -97.20
N LYS A 21 -67.56 12.52 -97.03
CA LYS A 21 -67.84 11.92 -95.71
C LYS A 21 -66.63 11.16 -95.16
N LYS A 22 -65.93 10.37 -96.00
CA LYS A 22 -64.69 9.67 -95.60
C LYS A 22 -63.57 10.65 -95.21
N LEU A 23 -63.36 11.70 -96.01
CA LEU A 23 -62.35 12.74 -95.71
C LEU A 23 -62.62 13.46 -94.38
N LYS A 24 -63.89 13.75 -94.06
CA LYS A 24 -64.26 14.33 -92.76
C LYS A 24 -63.92 13.41 -91.60
N GLU A 25 -64.10 12.10 -91.75
CA GLU A 25 -63.78 11.12 -90.71
C GLU A 25 -62.26 10.99 -90.53
N GLN A 26 -61.51 10.89 -91.63
CA GLN A 26 -60.03 10.88 -91.62
C GLN A 26 -59.46 12.14 -90.96
N ASN A 27 -60.05 13.32 -91.21
CA ASN A 27 -59.62 14.55 -90.54
C ASN A 27 -59.80 14.51 -89.02
N LYS A 28 -60.86 13.86 -88.51
CA LYS A 28 -61.03 13.68 -87.06
C LYS A 28 -59.98 12.73 -86.49
N GLU A 29 -59.67 11.65 -87.19
CA GLU A 29 -58.62 10.70 -86.79
C GLU A 29 -57.25 11.39 -86.73
N ILE A 30 -56.90 12.20 -87.74
CA ILE A 30 -55.66 12.98 -87.76
C ILE A 30 -55.58 13.93 -86.55
N GLN A 31 -56.67 14.66 -86.24
CA GLN A 31 -56.71 15.52 -85.06
C GLN A 31 -56.53 14.74 -83.76
N MET A 32 -57.07 13.52 -83.68
CA MET A 32 -56.92 12.66 -82.51
C MET A 32 -55.48 12.13 -82.37
N ILE A 33 -54.83 11.79 -83.48
CA ILE A 33 -53.41 11.39 -83.51
C ILE A 33 -52.52 12.56 -83.09
N GLN A 34 -52.73 13.76 -83.62
CA GLN A 34 -51.96 14.95 -83.25
C GLN A 34 -52.02 15.24 -81.75
N LYS A 35 -53.19 15.09 -81.13
CA LYS A 35 -53.32 15.24 -79.67
C LYS A 35 -52.52 14.18 -78.91
N LYS A 36 -52.55 12.92 -79.36
CA LYS A 36 -51.77 11.83 -78.75
C LYS A 36 -50.27 12.08 -78.89
N ASP A 37 -49.80 12.53 -80.05
CA ASP A 37 -48.39 12.86 -80.28
C ASP A 37 -47.93 13.98 -79.34
N SER A 38 -48.74 15.03 -79.15
CA SER A 38 -48.41 16.08 -78.17
C SER A 38 -48.30 15.53 -76.75
N THR A 39 -49.19 14.63 -76.33
CA THR A 39 -49.12 13.98 -75.01
C THR A 39 -47.89 13.07 -74.88
N ILE A 40 -47.50 12.36 -75.95
CA ILE A 40 -46.29 11.53 -75.96
C ILE A 40 -45.04 12.40 -75.79
N GLN A 41 -44.95 13.52 -76.50
CA GLN A 41 -43.83 14.46 -76.38
C GLN A 41 -43.70 15.05 -74.97
N GLU A 42 -44.83 15.35 -74.33
CA GLU A 42 -44.85 15.81 -72.94
C GLU A 42 -44.35 14.71 -71.98
N ASN A 43 -44.83 13.48 -72.14
CA ASN A 43 -44.39 12.34 -71.34
C ASN A 43 -42.89 12.04 -71.54
N ASP A 44 -42.38 12.09 -72.77
CA ASP A 44 -40.95 11.89 -73.06
C ASP A 44 -40.10 12.95 -72.35
N SER A 45 -40.58 14.19 -72.31
CA SER A 45 -39.91 15.29 -71.60
C SER A 45 -39.89 15.04 -70.09
N VAL A 46 -40.99 14.52 -69.51
CA VAL A 46 -41.06 14.15 -68.09
C VAL A 46 -40.08 13.01 -67.77
N ILE A 47 -40.04 11.97 -68.60
CA ILE A 47 -39.13 10.82 -68.43
C ILE A 47 -37.66 11.28 -68.43
N GLN A 48 -37.27 12.17 -69.35
CA GLN A 48 -35.90 12.70 -69.39
C GLN A 48 -35.52 13.45 -68.10
N VAL A 49 -36.47 14.17 -67.50
CA VAL A 49 -36.25 14.85 -66.22
C VAL A 49 -36.12 13.83 -65.08
N GLU A 50 -36.96 12.80 -65.05
CA GLU A 50 -36.89 11.72 -64.05
C GLU A 50 -35.58 10.95 -64.13
N ASP A 51 -35.12 10.58 -65.33
CA ASP A 51 -33.82 9.93 -65.56
C ASP A 51 -32.67 10.78 -65.03
N SER A 52 -32.71 12.09 -65.28
CA SER A 52 -31.72 13.03 -64.77
C SER A 52 -31.72 13.11 -63.23
N ILE A 53 -32.90 12.99 -62.60
CA ILE A 53 -33.02 12.94 -61.13
C ILE A 53 -32.46 11.63 -60.59
N ILE A 54 -32.73 10.49 -61.24
CA ILE A 54 -32.21 9.18 -60.86
C ILE A 54 -30.68 9.17 -60.89
N GLN A 55 -30.07 9.66 -61.99
CA GLN A 55 -28.61 9.73 -62.10
C GLN A 55 -27.96 10.57 -60.99
N ARG A 56 -28.60 11.68 -60.59
CA ARG A 56 -28.14 12.48 -59.44
C ARG A 56 -28.24 11.71 -58.14
N LYS A 57 -29.36 11.00 -57.90
CA LYS A 57 -29.52 10.18 -56.69
C LYS A 57 -28.49 9.06 -56.62
N ASP A 58 -28.21 8.39 -57.73
CA ASP A 58 -27.19 7.35 -57.80
C ASP A 58 -25.79 7.89 -57.48
N SER A 59 -25.47 9.08 -57.99
CA SER A 59 -24.20 9.77 -57.67
C SER A 59 -24.08 10.07 -56.16
N ILE A 60 -25.16 10.53 -55.54
CA ILE A 60 -25.21 10.80 -54.08
C ILE A 60 -25.05 9.51 -53.27
N ILE A 61 -25.68 8.41 -53.70
CA ILE A 61 -25.57 7.10 -53.06
C ILE A 61 -24.12 6.62 -53.10
N GLN A 62 -23.47 6.67 -54.27
CA GLN A 62 -22.07 6.29 -54.42
C GLN A 62 -21.14 7.11 -53.53
N GLU A 63 -21.41 8.41 -53.37
CA GLU A 63 -20.62 9.26 -52.47
C GLU A 63 -20.81 8.86 -51.00
N LYS A 64 -22.05 8.58 -50.58
CA LYS A 64 -22.33 8.10 -49.21
C LYS A 64 -21.69 6.76 -48.93
N ASP A 65 -21.70 5.82 -49.88
CA ASP A 65 -21.05 4.52 -49.73
C ASP A 65 -19.54 4.66 -49.53
N ARG A 66 -18.89 5.56 -50.29
CA ARG A 66 -17.47 5.88 -50.09
C ARG A 66 -17.21 6.47 -48.69
N MET A 67 -18.08 7.37 -48.21
CA MET A 67 -17.95 7.92 -46.86
C MET A 67 -18.12 6.85 -45.77
N ILE A 68 -19.05 5.90 -45.95
CA ILE A 68 -19.26 4.78 -45.03
C ILE A 68 -18.00 3.91 -44.98
N GLN A 69 -17.45 3.52 -46.14
CA GLN A 69 -16.22 2.72 -46.21
C GLN A 69 -15.03 3.42 -45.53
N GLN A 70 -14.90 4.74 -45.69
CA GLN A 70 -13.86 5.50 -45.00
C GLN A 70 -14.04 5.48 -43.47
N LYS A 71 -15.27 5.60 -42.98
CA LYS A 71 -15.59 5.52 -41.55
C LYS A 71 -15.32 4.13 -41.00
N ASP A 72 -15.69 3.06 -41.72
CA ASP A 72 -15.43 1.68 -41.31
C ASP A 72 -13.92 1.41 -41.18
N ASN A 73 -13.13 1.86 -42.15
CA ASN A 73 -11.67 1.76 -42.09
C ASN A 73 -11.09 2.51 -40.87
N LYS A 74 -11.64 3.69 -40.54
CA LYS A 74 -11.23 4.44 -39.35
C LYS A 74 -11.60 3.72 -38.05
N ILE A 75 -12.80 3.12 -37.99
CA ILE A 75 -13.25 2.32 -36.84
C ILE A 75 -12.34 1.11 -36.66
N GLN A 76 -12.01 0.38 -37.73
CA GLN A 76 -11.07 -0.75 -37.66
C GLN A 76 -9.69 -0.32 -37.15
N GLY A 77 -9.19 0.83 -37.58
CA GLY A 77 -7.95 1.41 -37.07
C GLY A 77 -8.00 1.75 -35.57
N LEU A 78 -9.14 2.26 -35.08
CA LEU A 78 -9.33 2.53 -33.65
C LEU A 78 -9.41 1.24 -32.82
N ILE A 79 -10.09 0.21 -33.32
CA ILE A 79 -10.17 -1.11 -32.67
C ILE A 79 -8.78 -1.70 -32.48
N LYS A 80 -7.92 -1.66 -33.50
CA LYS A 80 -6.53 -2.14 -33.40
C LYS A 80 -5.74 -1.38 -32.33
N LYS A 81 -5.87 -0.05 -32.27
CA LYS A 81 -5.21 0.78 -31.24
C LYS A 81 -5.71 0.46 -29.82
N ILE A 82 -7.00 0.15 -29.66
CA ILE A 82 -7.55 -0.28 -28.36
C ILE A 82 -6.94 -1.62 -27.97
N GLN A 83 -6.90 -2.60 -28.87
CA GLN A 83 -6.29 -3.91 -28.61
C GLN A 83 -4.81 -3.81 -28.24
N GLU A 84 -4.05 -2.91 -28.88
CA GLU A 84 -2.65 -2.66 -28.52
C GLU A 84 -2.53 -2.08 -27.10
N LYS A 85 -3.39 -1.12 -26.74
CA LYS A 85 -3.41 -0.55 -25.39
C LYS A 85 -3.81 -1.58 -24.33
N ASP A 86 -4.79 -2.43 -24.61
CA ASP A 86 -5.23 -3.48 -23.69
C ASP A 86 -4.08 -4.45 -23.37
N LYS A 87 -3.29 -4.85 -24.39
CA LYS A 87 -2.08 -5.66 -24.18
C LYS A 87 -1.05 -4.95 -23.28
N THR A 88 -0.81 -3.66 -23.53
CA THR A 88 0.10 -2.87 -22.68
C THR A 88 -0.40 -2.77 -21.23
N ILE A 89 -1.71 -2.67 -21.02
CA ILE A 89 -2.30 -2.67 -19.67
C ILE A 89 -2.07 -4.03 -19.01
N GLU A 90 -2.32 -5.14 -19.72
CA GLU A 90 -2.11 -6.49 -19.19
C GLU A 90 -0.64 -6.74 -18.77
N GLU A 91 0.32 -6.26 -19.56
CA GLU A 91 1.75 -6.34 -19.24
C GLU A 91 2.11 -5.52 -18.00
N LYS A 92 1.54 -4.32 -17.87
CA LYS A 92 1.73 -3.48 -16.67
C LYS A 92 1.12 -4.10 -15.43
N ASP A 93 -0.06 -4.70 -15.54
CA ASP A 93 -0.72 -5.39 -14.43
C ASP A 93 0.12 -6.57 -13.94
N LYS A 94 0.71 -7.35 -14.84
CA LYS A 94 1.66 -8.43 -14.48
C LYS A 94 2.87 -7.87 -13.74
N THR A 95 3.45 -6.78 -14.23
CA THR A 95 4.59 -6.12 -13.59
C THR A 95 4.24 -5.63 -12.17
N ILE A 96 3.05 -5.05 -11.99
CA ILE A 96 2.57 -4.60 -10.68
C ILE A 96 2.42 -5.80 -9.73
N GLN A 97 1.82 -6.91 -10.19
CA GLN A 97 1.67 -8.11 -9.36
C GLN A 97 3.02 -8.70 -8.91
N GLU A 98 4.03 -8.68 -9.78
CA GLU A 98 5.39 -9.10 -9.45
C GLU A 98 6.02 -8.18 -8.40
N LYS A 99 5.85 -6.86 -8.53
CA LYS A 99 6.34 -5.88 -7.55
C LYS A 99 5.62 -5.98 -6.21
N ASP A 100 4.31 -6.21 -6.20
CA ASP A 100 3.57 -6.44 -4.96
C ASP A 100 4.05 -7.71 -4.24
N LYS A 101 4.44 -8.74 -4.98
CA LYS A 101 5.05 -9.94 -4.39
C LYS A 101 6.42 -9.62 -3.80
N GLU A 102 7.27 -8.92 -4.53
CA GLU A 102 8.60 -8.49 -4.05
C GLU A 102 8.50 -7.65 -2.76
N ILE A 103 7.54 -6.73 -2.70
CA ILE A 103 7.29 -5.91 -1.49
C ILE A 103 6.89 -6.80 -0.30
N ARG A 104 5.96 -7.75 -0.49
CA ARG A 104 5.55 -8.66 0.57
C ARG A 104 6.71 -9.51 1.09
N ASP A 105 7.55 -10.00 0.19
CA ASP A 105 8.72 -10.80 0.58
C ASP A 105 9.71 -9.96 1.41
N LEU A 106 9.96 -8.70 1.01
CA LEU A 106 10.80 -7.76 1.77
C LEU A 106 10.21 -7.37 3.13
N GLU A 107 8.88 -7.25 3.24
CA GLU A 107 8.20 -7.00 4.51
C GLU A 107 8.40 -8.17 5.48
N LEU A 108 8.27 -9.41 5.00
CA LEU A 108 8.50 -10.61 5.80
C LEU A 108 9.95 -10.69 6.31
N ASP A 109 10.92 -10.42 5.43
CA ASP A 109 12.33 -10.40 5.80
C ASP A 109 12.64 -9.32 6.83
N ASN A 110 12.08 -8.11 6.67
CA ASN A 110 12.22 -7.04 7.65
C ASN A 110 11.65 -7.41 9.02
N ASP A 111 10.50 -8.07 9.05
CA ASP A 111 9.90 -8.52 10.31
C ASP A 111 10.73 -9.62 10.98
N LYS A 112 11.36 -10.50 10.20
CA LYS A 112 12.32 -11.48 10.71
C LYS A 112 13.53 -10.79 11.33
N PHE A 113 14.14 -9.84 10.62
CA PHE A 113 15.30 -9.10 11.13
C PHE A 113 14.97 -8.27 12.38
N LYS A 114 13.77 -7.69 12.48
CA LYS A 114 13.33 -7.01 13.71
C LYS A 114 13.24 -7.95 14.91
N LYS A 115 12.73 -9.17 14.70
CA LYS A 115 12.66 -10.18 15.77
C LYS A 115 14.05 -10.61 16.21
N GLU A 116 14.93 -10.94 15.27
CA GLU A 116 16.32 -11.30 15.56
C GLU A 116 17.05 -10.17 16.31
N ALA A 117 16.90 -8.91 15.87
CA ALA A 117 17.47 -7.75 16.54
C ALA A 117 16.95 -7.61 17.98
N SER A 118 15.65 -7.86 18.21
CA SER A 118 15.05 -7.82 19.54
C SER A 118 15.60 -8.92 20.46
N GLU A 119 15.79 -10.13 19.93
CA GLU A 119 16.41 -11.25 20.66
C GLU A 119 17.86 -10.93 21.04
N TYR A 120 18.66 -10.41 20.11
CA TYR A 120 20.03 -9.99 20.41
C TYR A 120 20.07 -8.89 21.47
N GLN A 121 19.18 -7.90 21.40
CA GLN A 121 19.08 -6.85 22.42
C GLN A 121 18.69 -7.41 23.78
N TYR A 122 17.75 -8.36 23.84
CA TYR A 122 17.37 -9.05 25.07
C TYR A 122 18.55 -9.80 25.69
N HIS A 123 19.24 -10.63 24.90
CA HIS A 123 20.39 -11.40 25.38
C HIS A 123 21.55 -10.50 25.82
N LEU A 124 21.83 -9.44 25.07
CA LEU A 124 22.86 -8.47 25.43
C LEU A 124 22.49 -7.74 26.73
N GLY A 125 21.24 -7.30 26.88
CA GLY A 125 20.74 -6.70 28.10
C GLY A 125 20.86 -7.63 29.31
N ALA A 126 20.51 -8.90 29.15
CA ALA A 126 20.67 -9.91 30.20
C ALA A 126 22.15 -10.13 30.58
N ALA A 127 23.05 -10.22 29.61
CA ALA A 127 24.48 -10.44 29.86
C ALA A 127 25.20 -9.21 30.44
N THR A 128 24.78 -8.00 30.06
CA THR A 128 25.34 -6.73 30.55
C THR A 128 24.67 -6.21 31.81
N ASN A 129 23.63 -6.89 32.30
CA ASN A 129 23.00 -6.55 33.57
C ASN A 129 23.88 -6.99 34.74
N PHE A 130 24.83 -6.13 35.11
CA PHE A 130 25.69 -6.31 36.30
C PHE A 130 24.98 -5.95 37.61
N ARG A 131 23.72 -5.50 37.57
CA ARG A 131 22.95 -5.26 38.78
C ARG A 131 22.55 -6.61 39.36
N LEU A 132 23.15 -6.94 40.49
CA LEU A 132 22.69 -8.02 41.35
C LEU A 132 21.21 -7.76 41.69
N SER A 133 20.41 -8.83 41.76
CA SER A 133 19.01 -8.73 42.15
C SER A 133 18.88 -8.01 43.50
N ASP A 134 17.77 -7.34 43.75
CA ASP A 134 17.51 -6.74 45.07
C ASP A 134 17.54 -7.80 46.19
N ASP A 135 17.20 -9.05 45.84
CA ASP A 135 17.26 -10.23 46.71
C ASP A 135 18.66 -10.87 46.83
N ASP A 136 19.64 -10.39 46.07
CA ASP A 136 21.00 -10.91 46.12
C ASP A 136 21.64 -10.62 47.49
N LYS A 137 22.21 -11.64 48.10
CA LYS A 137 22.89 -11.52 49.41
C LYS A 137 24.08 -10.55 49.36
N ASN A 138 24.64 -10.31 48.19
CA ASN A 138 25.79 -9.44 47.96
C ASN A 138 25.38 -8.04 47.44
N ASN A 139 24.09 -7.68 47.51
CA ASN A 139 23.63 -6.31 47.24
C ASN A 139 24.29 -5.32 48.23
N SER A 140 24.82 -4.20 47.72
CA SER A 140 25.54 -3.21 48.54
C SER A 140 24.67 -2.60 49.63
N VAL A 141 23.35 -2.55 49.42
CA VAL A 141 22.37 -2.07 50.42
C VAL A 141 22.33 -3.02 51.62
N LYS A 142 22.36 -4.34 51.37
CA LYS A 142 22.34 -5.36 52.42
C LYS A 142 23.65 -5.38 53.21
N LEU A 143 24.80 -5.26 52.53
CA LEU A 143 26.09 -5.11 53.21
C LEU A 143 26.11 -3.88 54.12
N LYS A 144 25.55 -2.76 53.66
CA LYS A 144 25.45 -1.54 54.48
C LYS A 144 24.59 -1.78 55.73
N GLU A 145 23.46 -2.47 55.58
CA GLU A 145 22.58 -2.83 56.68
C GLU A 145 23.26 -3.79 57.67
N ASP A 146 23.96 -4.80 57.19
CA ASP A 146 24.72 -5.75 58.03
C ASP A 146 25.83 -5.05 58.81
N ILE A 147 26.55 -4.09 58.20
CA ILE A 147 27.55 -3.27 58.88
C ILE A 147 26.90 -2.42 59.98
N ILE A 148 25.73 -1.84 59.73
CA ILE A 148 24.97 -1.07 60.72
C ILE A 148 24.53 -1.97 61.89
N ASN A 149 24.03 -3.17 61.59
CA ASN A 149 23.59 -4.12 62.60
C ASN A 149 24.76 -4.67 63.44
N LEU A 150 25.92 -4.93 62.82
CA LEU A 150 27.14 -5.29 63.52
C LEU A 150 27.60 -4.14 64.44
N ARG A 151 27.58 -2.90 63.95
CA ARG A 151 27.91 -1.72 64.76
C ARG A 151 26.99 -1.63 65.98
N HIS A 152 25.67 -1.74 65.81
CA HIS A 152 24.74 -1.72 66.94
C HIS A 152 24.97 -2.88 67.90
N SER A 153 25.28 -4.07 67.40
CA SER A 153 25.56 -5.26 68.22
C SER A 153 26.83 -5.07 69.06
N LEU A 154 27.90 -4.52 68.47
CA LEU A 154 29.13 -4.16 69.18
C LEU A 154 28.87 -3.04 70.19
N GLU A 155 28.08 -2.03 69.79
CA GLU A 155 27.74 -0.93 70.67
C GLU A 155 26.99 -1.40 71.90
N ASN A 156 26.01 -2.30 71.72
CA ASN A 156 25.24 -2.95 72.76
C ASN A 156 26.11 -3.87 73.62
N TYR A 157 26.97 -4.70 73.03
CA TYR A 157 27.89 -5.57 73.77
C TYR A 157 28.78 -4.75 74.72
N ILE A 158 29.37 -3.67 74.21
CA ILE A 158 30.31 -2.86 74.99
C ILE A 158 29.59 -1.89 75.96
N THR A 159 28.36 -1.44 75.66
CA THR A 159 27.55 -0.66 76.62
C THR A 159 26.93 -1.50 77.72
N LYS A 160 26.58 -2.77 77.45
CA LYS A 160 26.10 -3.73 78.46
C LYS A 160 27.18 -4.18 79.45
N CYS A 161 28.46 -3.88 79.20
CA CYS A 161 29.52 -3.95 80.21
C CYS A 161 29.28 -3.04 81.43
N LYS A 162 28.18 -2.26 81.48
CA LYS A 162 27.79 -1.42 82.61
C LYS A 162 27.16 -2.18 83.80
N GLY A 163 26.81 -3.46 83.69
CA GLY A 163 26.18 -4.21 84.79
C GLY A 163 26.70 -5.63 84.97
N GLY A 164 27.64 -5.83 85.90
CA GLY A 164 27.98 -7.14 86.46
C GLY A 164 29.14 -7.92 85.83
N VAL A 165 29.76 -7.44 84.76
CA VAL A 165 30.94 -8.10 84.14
C VAL A 165 32.21 -7.35 84.54
N GLU A 166 33.12 -8.03 85.25
CA GLU A 166 34.41 -7.48 85.65
C GLU A 166 35.41 -7.53 84.48
N VAL A 167 35.86 -6.36 84.01
CA VAL A 167 36.79 -6.25 82.89
C VAL A 167 38.23 -6.37 83.39
N ASN A 168 39.01 -7.29 82.81
CA ASN A 168 40.43 -7.47 83.11
C ASN A 168 41.26 -6.28 82.59
N ILE A 169 41.53 -5.32 83.47
CA ILE A 169 42.25 -4.08 83.13
C ILE A 169 43.70 -4.34 82.67
N PRO A 170 44.49 -5.22 83.31
CA PRO A 170 45.82 -5.59 82.82
C PRO A 170 45.85 -6.04 81.36
N GLU A 171 44.91 -6.89 80.94
CA GLU A 171 44.89 -7.40 79.58
C GLU A 171 44.50 -6.30 78.57
N VAL A 172 43.57 -5.43 78.93
CA VAL A 172 43.23 -4.27 78.10
C VAL A 172 44.42 -3.31 77.95
N GLN A 173 45.24 -3.13 79.00
CA GLN A 173 46.48 -2.35 78.92
C GLN A 173 47.50 -3.01 77.98
N ASN A 174 47.58 -4.34 77.96
CA ASN A 174 48.42 -5.07 77.03
C ASN A 174 47.95 -4.85 75.58
N LEU A 175 46.64 -4.97 75.32
CA LEU A 175 46.06 -4.68 74.01
C LEU A 175 46.39 -3.26 73.53
N LEU A 176 46.26 -2.25 74.40
CA LEU A 176 46.63 -0.87 74.07
C LEU A 176 48.10 -0.74 73.65
N LYS A 177 49.02 -1.42 74.35
CA LYS A 177 50.44 -1.47 73.99
C LYS A 177 50.66 -2.17 72.65
N THR A 178 50.01 -3.31 72.40
CA THR A 178 50.06 -4.03 71.11
C THR A 178 49.58 -3.14 69.96
N TYR A 179 48.59 -2.28 70.23
CA TYR A 179 48.07 -1.31 69.27
C TYR A 179 48.91 -0.04 69.14
N GLY A 180 50.05 0.05 69.83
CA GLY A 180 50.99 1.17 69.78
C GLY A 180 50.61 2.37 70.65
N SER A 181 49.64 2.23 71.57
CA SER A 181 49.29 3.29 72.52
C SER A 181 50.19 3.25 73.75
N GLN A 182 50.67 4.42 74.17
CA GLN A 182 51.43 4.63 75.41
C GLN A 182 50.55 5.13 76.57
N THR A 183 49.24 5.22 76.37
CA THR A 183 48.32 5.72 77.39
C THR A 183 48.03 4.67 78.46
N ASP A 184 48.23 5.02 79.72
CA ASP A 184 47.83 4.18 80.86
C ASP A 184 46.37 4.41 81.24
N ILE A 185 45.65 3.32 81.53
CA ILE A 185 44.26 3.37 81.97
C ILE A 185 44.20 3.99 83.39
N THR A 186 44.00 5.30 83.46
CA THR A 186 43.80 6.06 84.72
C THR A 186 42.32 6.08 85.13
N LYS A 187 42.03 6.48 86.39
CA LYS A 187 40.66 6.47 86.95
C LYS A 187 39.64 7.27 86.10
N ASP A 188 40.06 8.38 85.51
CA ASP A 188 39.15 9.32 84.84
C ASP A 188 38.89 8.97 83.36
N GLN A 189 39.83 8.27 82.72
CA GLN A 189 39.72 7.84 81.31
C GLN A 189 39.35 6.36 81.15
N LYS A 190 39.10 5.66 82.27
CA LYS A 190 38.92 4.21 82.33
C LYS A 190 37.86 3.70 81.35
N LYS A 191 36.67 4.30 81.32
CA LYS A 191 35.54 3.73 80.56
C LYS A 191 35.62 3.93 79.04
N PRO A 192 35.90 5.15 78.51
CA PRO A 192 35.99 5.35 77.06
C PRO A 192 37.18 4.62 76.44
N LEU A 193 38.35 4.63 77.11
CA LEU A 193 39.57 4.03 76.59
C LEU A 193 39.48 2.51 76.53
N ILE A 194 38.94 1.87 77.58
CA ILE A 194 38.67 0.42 77.59
C ILE A 194 37.70 0.03 76.49
N ARG A 195 36.63 0.82 76.31
CA ARG A 195 35.62 0.58 75.26
C ARG A 195 36.24 0.58 73.87
N VAL A 196 37.08 1.56 73.57
CA VAL A 196 37.76 1.66 72.27
C VAL A 196 38.78 0.53 72.08
N ALA A 197 39.54 0.17 73.11
CA ALA A 197 40.53 -0.92 73.04
C ALA A 197 39.86 -2.27 72.74
N ILE A 198 38.75 -2.58 73.42
CA ILE A 198 37.98 -3.81 73.19
C ILE A 198 37.30 -3.76 71.81
N GLN A 199 36.72 -2.62 71.43
CA GLN A 199 36.09 -2.48 70.12
C GLN A 199 37.07 -2.74 68.98
N ARG A 200 38.28 -2.17 69.06
CA ARG A 200 39.34 -2.43 68.09
C ARG A 200 39.73 -3.90 68.07
N HIS A 201 39.88 -4.53 69.25
CA HIS A 201 40.22 -5.95 69.32
C HIS A 201 39.22 -6.86 68.63
N VAL A 202 37.92 -6.65 68.86
CA VAL A 202 36.88 -7.45 68.21
C VAL A 202 36.86 -7.22 66.70
N ILE A 203 37.08 -5.99 66.23
CA ILE A 203 37.16 -5.68 64.80
C ILE A 203 38.36 -6.41 64.16
N GLU A 204 39.53 -6.37 64.79
CA GLU A 204 40.72 -7.08 64.30
C GLU A 204 40.49 -8.59 64.21
N GLN A 205 39.84 -9.20 65.21
CA GLN A 205 39.46 -10.62 65.17
C GLN A 205 38.51 -10.94 64.00
N ILE A 206 37.51 -10.08 63.75
CA ILE A 206 36.59 -10.25 62.62
C ILE A 206 37.35 -10.14 61.29
N ILE A 207 38.26 -9.17 61.16
CA ILE A 207 39.07 -8.98 59.95
C ILE A 207 39.99 -10.17 59.73
N GLU A 208 40.66 -10.66 60.76
CA GLU A 208 41.57 -11.80 60.69
C GLU A 208 40.82 -13.10 60.33
N GLY A 209 39.67 -13.33 60.94
CA GLY A 209 38.78 -14.43 60.59
C GLY A 209 38.34 -14.36 59.12
N SER A 210 37.97 -13.16 58.65
CA SER A 210 37.57 -12.92 57.25
C SER A 210 38.72 -13.18 56.27
N ARG A 211 39.93 -12.71 56.58
CA ARG A 211 41.13 -12.96 55.76
C ARG A 211 41.47 -14.45 55.71
N SER A 212 41.29 -15.18 56.81
CA SER A 212 41.55 -16.62 56.88
C SER A 212 40.55 -17.41 56.04
N PHE A 213 39.26 -17.03 56.07
CA PHE A 213 38.22 -17.61 55.22
C PHE A 213 38.50 -17.40 53.73
N HIS A 214 38.98 -16.21 53.33
CA HIS A 214 39.33 -15.90 51.94
C HIS A 214 40.57 -16.66 51.44
N LYS A 215 41.55 -16.94 52.31
CA LYS A 215 42.71 -17.77 51.96
C LYS A 215 42.34 -19.25 51.77
N GLY A 216 41.33 -19.75 52.49
CA GLY A 216 40.84 -21.13 52.39
C GLY A 216 39.88 -21.38 51.22
N THR A 217 39.23 -20.35 50.68
CA THR A 217 38.27 -20.44 49.56
C THR A 217 38.87 -20.06 48.21
N ARG A 218 40.20 -20.09 48.06
CA ARG A 218 40.85 -20.02 46.75
C ARG A 218 40.57 -21.33 46.00
N TRP A 219 39.44 -21.37 45.30
CA TRP A 219 38.99 -22.47 44.46
C TRP A 219 40.11 -22.93 43.52
N GLY A 220 40.37 -24.25 43.52
CA GLY A 220 41.00 -24.93 42.38
C GLY A 220 39.98 -25.15 41.27
#